data_AF-A0A967G6R9-F1
#
_entry.id   AF-A0A967G6R9-F1
#
_cell.length_a   1.000
_cell.length_b   1.000
_cell.length_c   1.000
_cell.angle_alpha   90.00
_cell.angle_beta   90.00
_cell.angle_gamma   90.00
#
_symmetry.space_group_name_H-M   'P 1'
#
loop_
_entity.id
_entity.type
_entity.pdbx_description
1 polymer ?
#
loop_
_entity_poly.entity_id
_entity_poly.type
_entity_poly.pdbx_seq_one_letter_code
_entity_poly.pdbx_strand_id
1 'polypeptide(L)'
;MEAKHEFTISNPRLAIDLCICFICVLFFGAHGLYFIFGVSKTIFAAFRSDIWLEAVAHLGIAIMGIIFIILYLFMTLFFIKMIRINYHLLSLAISIFDDGIEITSKAGKFLIPKSYILHLFHYTTGVTLVWKQRDAPVTFNVRNKHFGNKTIKEMAGLLSRFEGYTEDKNQIKRIRKNLKLDHIFRKNRYEYQLCKQRAE
;
A
#
# COMPACT_ATOMS: atom_id res chain seq x y z
N MET A 1 11.32 24.06 -25.21
CA MET A 1 10.30 24.10 -24.14
C MET A 1 9.67 22.72 -24.10
N GLU A 2 10.10 21.87 -23.18
CA GLU A 2 9.68 20.47 -23.11
C GLU A 2 8.25 20.36 -22.56
N ALA A 3 7.44 19.51 -23.20
CA ALA A 3 6.07 19.24 -22.79
C ALA A 3 6.10 18.43 -21.49
N LYS A 4 5.96 19.13 -20.36
CA LYS A 4 5.88 18.53 -19.04
C LYS A 4 4.43 18.20 -18.71
N HIS A 5 4.08 16.91 -18.72
CA HIS A 5 2.81 16.43 -18.19
C HIS A 5 3.01 15.77 -16.83
N GLU A 6 2.75 16.53 -15.76
CA GLU A 6 2.77 16.03 -14.39
C GLU A 6 1.40 15.45 -14.01
N PHE A 7 1.40 14.18 -13.58
CA PHE A 7 0.24 13.61 -12.89
C PHE A 7 0.48 13.67 -11.39
N THR A 8 -0.19 14.61 -10.72
CA THR A 8 -0.37 14.50 -9.28
C THR A 8 -1.57 13.61 -9.04
N ILE A 9 -1.33 12.34 -8.76
CA ILE A 9 -2.41 11.40 -8.47
C ILE A 9 -2.80 11.56 -7.00
N SER A 10 -3.75 12.44 -6.71
CA SER A 10 -4.45 12.41 -5.43
C SER A 10 -5.37 11.18 -5.41
N ASN A 11 -5.12 10.23 -4.52
CA ASN A 11 -5.87 8.99 -4.44
C ASN A 11 -7.00 9.10 -3.40
N PRO A 12 -8.24 9.51 -3.76
CA PRO A 12 -9.32 9.72 -2.80
C PRO A 12 -9.72 8.42 -2.09
N ARG A 13 -9.62 7.26 -2.76
CA ARG A 13 -9.90 5.96 -2.12
C ARG A 13 -8.86 5.60 -1.08
N LEU A 14 -7.58 5.81 -1.39
CA LEU A 14 -6.51 5.57 -0.43
C LEU A 14 -6.53 6.61 0.72
N ALA A 15 -6.99 7.84 0.45
CA ALA A 15 -7.27 8.84 1.48
C ALA A 15 -8.46 8.41 2.37
N ILE A 16 -9.51 7.81 1.81
CA ILE A 16 -10.62 7.20 2.57
C ILE A 16 -10.10 6.02 3.39
N ASP A 17 -9.32 5.10 2.81
CA ASP A 17 -8.74 3.96 3.51
C ASP A 17 -7.82 4.40 4.67
N LEU A 18 -7.03 5.46 4.45
CA LEU A 18 -6.21 6.10 5.49
C LEU A 18 -7.07 6.70 6.61
N CYS A 19 -8.16 7.39 6.25
CA CYS A 19 -9.11 7.95 7.20
C CYS A 19 -9.77 6.85 8.05
N ILE A 20 -10.23 5.76 7.42
CA ILE A 20 -10.82 4.60 8.11
C ILE A 20 -9.79 3.97 9.05
N CYS A 21 -8.56 3.74 8.58
CA CYS A 21 -7.52 3.16 9.44
C CYS A 21 -7.19 4.09 10.62
N PHE A 22 -7.17 5.41 10.41
CA PHE A 22 -6.95 6.39 11.47
C PHE A 22 -8.09 6.36 12.51
N ILE A 23 -9.34 6.30 12.07
CA ILE A 23 -10.50 6.12 12.94
C ILE A 23 -10.39 4.81 13.75
N CYS A 24 -9.98 3.70 13.11
CA CYS A 24 -9.76 2.44 13.82
C CYS A 24 -8.67 2.56 14.88
N VAL A 25 -7.54 3.22 14.59
CA VAL A 25 -6.46 3.47 15.57
C VAL A 25 -6.99 4.26 16.77
N LEU A 26 -7.75 5.33 16.53
CA LEU A 26 -8.34 6.12 17.62
C LEU A 26 -9.33 5.29 18.45
N PHE A 27 -10.20 4.51 17.79
CA PHE A 27 -11.19 3.68 18.45
C PHE A 27 -10.55 2.60 19.34
N PHE A 28 -9.61 1.82 18.78
CA PHE A 28 -8.93 0.73 19.50
C PHE A 28 -7.99 1.27 20.58
N GLY A 29 -7.33 2.42 20.34
CA GLY A 29 -6.52 3.10 21.36
C GLY A 29 -7.36 3.59 22.54
N ALA A 30 -8.49 4.25 22.28
CA ALA A 30 -9.40 4.73 23.32
C ALA A 30 -10.02 3.58 24.14
N HIS A 31 -10.44 2.50 23.48
CA HIS A 31 -10.95 1.31 24.16
C HIS A 31 -9.85 0.62 24.98
N GLY A 32 -8.63 0.52 24.44
CA GLY A 32 -7.48 0.01 25.19
C GLY A 32 -7.25 0.79 26.49
N LEU A 33 -7.29 2.12 26.45
CA LEU A 33 -7.16 2.98 27.64
C LEU A 33 -8.30 2.78 28.64
N TYR A 34 -9.55 2.66 28.16
CA TYR A 34 -10.70 2.35 29.01
C TYR A 34 -10.51 1.02 29.76
N PHE A 35 -10.07 -0.02 29.06
CA PHE A 35 -9.78 -1.32 29.68
C PHE A 35 -8.59 -1.26 30.65
N ILE A 36 -7.53 -0.50 30.35
CA ILE A 36 -6.41 -0.26 31.29
C ILE A 36 -6.95 0.30 32.60
N PHE A 37 -7.78 1.35 32.54
CA PHE A 37 -8.37 1.95 33.73
C PHE A 37 -9.29 0.98 34.50
N GLY A 38 -10.10 0.20 33.78
CA GLY A 38 -10.96 -0.84 34.38
C GLY A 38 -10.15 -1.92 35.09
N VAL A 39 -9.08 -2.42 34.46
CA VAL A 39 -8.18 -3.42 35.04
C VAL A 39 -7.45 -2.88 36.27
N SER A 40 -6.97 -1.63 36.24
CA SER A 40 -6.34 -1.02 37.42
C SER A 40 -7.30 -0.96 38.61
N LYS A 41 -8.58 -0.64 38.38
CA LYS A 41 -9.60 -0.65 39.43
C LYS A 41 -9.88 -2.04 39.99
N THR A 42 -9.96 -3.07 39.16
CA THR A 42 -10.22 -4.44 39.63
C THR A 42 -9.03 -5.03 40.37
N ILE A 43 -7.81 -4.72 39.95
CA ILE A 43 -6.59 -5.07 40.68
C ILE A 43 -6.59 -4.42 42.07
N PHE A 44 -6.90 -3.11 42.15
CA PHE A 44 -6.97 -2.41 43.43
C PHE A 44 -8.09 -2.95 44.34
N ALA A 45 -9.24 -3.30 43.76
CA ALA A 45 -10.33 -3.95 44.49
C ALA A 45 -9.92 -5.32 45.06
N ALA A 46 -9.16 -6.12 44.31
CA ALA A 46 -8.63 -7.40 44.78
C ALA A 46 -7.72 -7.24 46.01
N PHE A 47 -6.84 -6.23 46.00
CA PHE A 47 -5.93 -5.94 47.12
C PHE A 47 -6.63 -5.38 48.36
N ARG A 48 -7.83 -4.82 48.21
CA ARG A 48 -8.64 -4.27 49.31
C ARG A 48 -9.70 -5.26 49.83
N SER A 49 -9.84 -6.41 49.17
CA SER A 49 -10.86 -7.40 49.52
C SER A 49 -10.41 -8.23 50.72
N ASP A 50 -11.18 -8.15 51.81
CA ASP A 50 -10.95 -8.97 53.01
C ASP A 50 -11.38 -10.43 52.80
N ILE A 51 -12.20 -10.70 51.78
CA ILE A 51 -12.71 -12.03 51.44
C ILE A 51 -11.84 -12.63 50.32
N TRP A 52 -11.25 -13.80 50.59
CA TRP A 52 -10.34 -14.49 49.66
C TRP A 52 -11.00 -14.83 48.31
N LEU A 53 -12.26 -15.31 48.33
CA LEU A 53 -12.98 -15.68 47.12
C LEU A 53 -13.23 -14.47 46.20
N GLU A 54 -13.54 -13.31 46.79
CA GLU A 54 -13.75 -12.05 46.06
C GLU A 54 -12.44 -11.50 45.49
N ALA A 55 -11.33 -11.59 46.24
CA ALA A 55 -10.01 -11.24 45.75
C ALA A 55 -9.61 -12.08 44.52
N VAL A 56 -9.84 -13.39 44.57
CA VAL A 56 -9.58 -14.32 43.45
C VAL A 56 -10.46 -13.99 42.24
N ALA A 57 -11.76 -13.69 42.45
CA ALA A 57 -12.66 -13.30 41.37
C ALA A 57 -12.22 -11.99 40.68
N HIS A 58 -11.82 -10.98 41.47
CA HIS A 58 -11.31 -9.72 40.94
C HIS A 58 -9.99 -9.89 40.16
N LEU A 59 -9.08 -10.74 40.63
CA LEU A 59 -7.86 -11.09 39.90
C LEU A 59 -8.16 -11.82 38.58
N GLY A 60 -9.14 -12.73 38.57
CA GLY A 60 -9.59 -13.39 37.34
C GLY A 60 -10.11 -12.41 36.28
N ILE A 61 -10.93 -11.45 36.70
CA ILE A 61 -11.43 -10.37 35.81
C ILE A 61 -10.27 -9.48 35.33
N ALA A 62 -9.32 -9.16 36.19
CA ALA A 62 -8.14 -8.38 35.81
C ALA A 62 -7.29 -9.09 34.74
N ILE A 63 -7.05 -10.38 34.88
CA ILE A 63 -6.31 -11.19 33.90
C ILE A 63 -7.02 -11.19 32.54
N MET A 64 -8.34 -11.40 32.52
CA MET A 64 -9.12 -11.30 31.28
C MET A 64 -9.00 -9.91 30.64
N GLY A 65 -9.08 -8.85 31.45
CA GLY A 65 -8.90 -7.49 30.98
C GLY A 65 -7.50 -7.22 30.40
N ILE A 66 -6.43 -7.77 30.99
CA ILE A 66 -5.07 -7.67 30.44
C ILE A 66 -4.97 -8.31 29.05
N ILE A 67 -5.61 -9.46 28.84
CA ILE A 67 -5.66 -10.12 27.52
C ILE A 67 -6.33 -9.21 26.49
N PHE A 68 -7.45 -8.56 26.85
CA PHE A 68 -8.10 -7.59 25.96
C PHE A 68 -7.21 -6.39 25.64
N ILE A 69 -6.48 -5.85 26.61
CA ILE A 69 -5.53 -4.74 26.39
C ILE A 69 -4.46 -5.14 25.37
N ILE A 70 -3.89 -6.34 25.48
CA ILE A 70 -2.88 -6.86 24.54
C ILE A 70 -3.48 -7.00 23.13
N LEU A 71 -4.72 -7.50 23.02
CA LEU A 71 -5.41 -7.61 21.74
C LEU A 71 -5.64 -6.23 21.09
N TYR A 72 -6.09 -5.24 21.88
CA TYR A 72 -6.27 -3.87 21.41
C TYR A 72 -4.95 -3.23 20.94
N LEU A 73 -3.86 -3.47 21.66
CA LEU A 73 -2.54 -3.01 21.27
C LEU A 73 -2.11 -3.63 19.93
N PHE A 74 -2.30 -4.94 19.76
CA PHE A 74 -1.99 -5.63 18.51
C PHE A 74 -2.80 -5.08 17.33
N MET A 75 -4.10 -4.88 17.52
CA MET A 75 -4.96 -4.27 16.50
C MET A 75 -4.51 -2.85 16.15
N THR A 76 -4.21 -2.03 17.14
CA THR A 76 -3.73 -0.65 16.94
C THR A 76 -2.43 -0.63 16.12
N LEU A 77 -1.46 -1.48 16.47
CA LEU A 77 -0.20 -1.61 15.72
C LEU A 77 -0.43 -2.10 14.29
N PHE A 78 -1.37 -3.04 14.09
CA PHE A 78 -1.75 -3.52 12.76
C PHE A 78 -2.30 -2.39 11.89
N PHE A 79 -3.23 -1.58 12.40
CA PHE A 79 -3.79 -0.45 11.64
C PHE A 79 -2.74 0.65 11.39
N ILE A 80 -1.84 0.95 12.33
CA ILE A 80 -0.73 1.89 12.11
C ILE A 80 0.17 1.41 10.95
N LYS A 81 0.48 0.11 10.89
CA LYS A 81 1.25 -0.47 9.79
C LYS A 81 0.53 -0.28 8.44
N MET A 82 -0.78 -0.50 8.40
CA MET A 82 -1.61 -0.27 7.21
C MET A 82 -1.62 1.21 6.80
N ILE A 83 -1.74 2.13 7.76
CA ILE A 83 -1.63 3.58 7.52
C ILE A 83 -0.28 3.90 6.88
N ARG A 84 0.82 3.38 7.42
CA ARG A 84 2.17 3.65 6.88
C ARG A 84 2.29 3.19 5.43
N ILE A 85 1.86 1.97 5.11
CA ILE A 85 1.90 1.42 3.75
C ILE A 85 1.04 2.27 2.81
N ASN A 86 -0.21 2.55 3.20
CA ASN A 86 -1.13 3.34 2.39
C ASN A 86 -0.63 4.80 2.22
N TYR A 87 -0.01 5.39 3.24
CA TYR A 87 0.54 6.75 3.17
C TYR A 87 1.73 6.84 2.20
N HIS A 88 2.60 5.84 2.19
CA HIS A 88 3.70 5.77 1.20
C HIS A 88 3.16 5.62 -0.24
N LEU A 89 2.04 4.93 -0.41
CA LEU A 89 1.36 4.75 -1.69
C LEU A 89 0.46 5.94 -2.09
N LEU A 90 0.10 6.82 -1.15
CA LEU A 90 -0.80 7.98 -1.36
C LEU A 90 -0.18 9.03 -2.26
N SER A 91 1.15 9.17 -2.22
CA SER A 91 1.88 10.15 -3.00
C SER A 91 2.73 9.41 -4.00
N LEU A 92 2.11 8.99 -5.10
CA LEU A 92 2.81 8.47 -6.26
C LEU A 92 2.44 9.35 -7.45
N ALA A 93 3.35 10.23 -7.85
CA ALA A 93 3.24 11.05 -9.04
C ALA A 93 3.98 10.34 -10.18
N ILE A 94 3.36 10.30 -11.34
CA ILE A 94 3.99 9.77 -12.56
C ILE A 94 4.10 10.95 -13.51
N SER A 95 5.29 11.22 -14.00
CA SER A 95 5.54 12.28 -14.98
C SER A 95 6.08 11.64 -16.24
N ILE A 96 5.47 11.95 -17.38
CA ILE A 96 5.90 11.42 -18.68
C ILE A 96 6.67 12.54 -19.38
N PHE A 97 7.93 12.25 -19.71
CA PHE A 97 8.86 13.13 -20.41
C PHE A 97 9.22 12.53 -21.77
N ASP A 98 9.84 13.33 -22.64
CA ASP A 98 10.35 12.84 -23.93
C ASP A 98 11.46 11.79 -23.73
N ASP A 99 12.26 11.95 -22.67
CA ASP A 99 13.40 11.09 -22.34
C ASP A 99 13.04 9.85 -21.51
N GLY A 100 11.80 9.74 -21.03
CA GLY A 100 11.36 8.62 -20.20
C GLY A 100 10.17 8.87 -19.30
N ILE A 101 9.94 7.97 -18.35
CA ILE A 101 8.85 8.03 -17.37
C ILE A 101 9.45 8.19 -15.98
N GLU A 102 9.13 9.27 -15.28
CA GLU A 102 9.51 9.46 -13.88
C GLU A 102 8.38 8.99 -12.97
N ILE A 103 8.74 8.20 -11.95
CA ILE A 103 7.88 7.82 -10.85
C ILE A 103 8.41 8.52 -9.61
N THR A 104 7.68 9.52 -9.14
CA THR A 104 7.96 10.26 -7.91
C THR A 104 7.10 9.70 -6.78
N SER A 105 7.75 9.29 -5.69
CA SER A 105 7.09 8.87 -4.46
C SER A 105 7.63 9.63 -3.25
N LYS A 106 6.98 9.51 -2.09
CA LYS A 106 7.57 10.01 -0.83
C LYS A 106 8.89 9.34 -0.45
N ALA A 107 9.18 8.15 -0.98
CA ALA A 107 10.45 7.47 -0.74
C ALA A 107 11.60 7.98 -1.62
N GLY A 108 11.29 8.74 -2.68
CA GLY A 108 12.25 9.24 -3.65
C GLY A 108 11.68 9.31 -5.06
N LYS A 109 12.51 9.80 -5.97
CA LYS A 109 12.22 9.89 -7.41
C LYS A 109 12.98 8.83 -8.18
N PHE A 110 12.34 8.27 -9.20
CA PHE A 110 12.94 7.25 -10.06
C PHE A 110 12.59 7.53 -11.52
N LEU A 111 13.60 7.83 -12.34
CA LEU A 111 13.44 8.02 -13.78
C LEU A 111 13.72 6.70 -14.51
N ILE A 112 12.78 6.29 -15.36
CA ILE A 112 12.91 5.15 -16.26
C ILE A 112 13.20 5.73 -17.65
N PRO A 113 14.46 5.63 -18.15
CA PRO A 113 14.80 6.11 -19.49
C PRO A 113 13.96 5.40 -20.55
N LYS A 114 13.56 6.13 -21.59
CA LYS A 114 12.77 5.59 -22.71
C LYS A 114 13.43 4.36 -23.35
N SER A 115 14.76 4.36 -23.45
CA SER A 115 15.56 3.24 -23.99
C SER A 115 15.45 1.95 -23.19
N TYR A 116 15.04 2.02 -21.92
CA TYR A 116 14.89 0.84 -21.06
C TYR A 116 13.47 0.30 -21.08
N ILE A 117 12.50 1.09 -21.54
CA ILE A 117 11.10 0.67 -21.64
C ILE A 117 10.99 -0.37 -22.75
N LEU A 118 10.58 -1.58 -22.38
CA LEU A 118 10.39 -2.68 -23.32
C LEU A 118 8.97 -2.67 -23.88
N HIS A 119 7.98 -2.58 -22.99
CA HIS A 119 6.58 -2.62 -23.37
C HIS A 119 5.69 -1.82 -22.42
N LEU A 120 4.59 -1.31 -22.97
CA LEU A 120 3.53 -0.62 -22.25
C LEU A 120 2.21 -1.32 -22.58
N PHE A 121 1.53 -1.83 -21.55
CA PHE A 121 0.26 -2.53 -21.71
C PHE A 121 -0.86 -1.68 -21.14
N HIS A 122 -1.94 -1.53 -21.90
CA HIS A 122 -3.21 -1.06 -21.35
C HIS A 122 -4.22 -2.20 -21.35
N TYR A 123 -4.85 -2.39 -20.19
CA TYR A 123 -5.95 -3.32 -19.99
C TYR A 123 -7.15 -2.56 -19.45
N THR A 124 -8.33 -3.17 -19.55
CA THR A 124 -9.57 -2.66 -18.94
C THR A 124 -9.45 -2.38 -17.44
N THR A 125 -8.46 -2.95 -16.75
CA THR A 125 -8.26 -2.83 -15.30
C THR A 125 -7.04 -2.01 -14.90
N GLY A 126 -6.23 -1.50 -15.84
CA GLY A 126 -5.03 -0.75 -15.51
C GLY A 126 -4.00 -0.65 -16.64
N VAL A 127 -2.92 0.07 -16.37
CA VAL A 127 -1.74 0.18 -17.24
C VAL A 127 -0.57 -0.55 -16.59
N THR A 128 0.21 -1.28 -17.38
CA THR A 128 1.45 -1.90 -16.91
C THR A 128 2.64 -1.46 -17.75
N LEU A 129 3.65 -0.93 -17.09
CA LEU A 129 4.95 -0.60 -17.65
C LEU A 129 5.91 -1.77 -17.43
N VAL A 130 6.61 -2.17 -18.49
CA VAL A 130 7.68 -3.18 -18.46
C VAL A 130 8.96 -2.55 -18.94
N TRP A 131 10.03 -2.63 -18.15
CA TRP A 131 11.35 -2.11 -18.54
C TRP A 131 12.47 -3.07 -18.15
N LYS A 132 13.64 -2.89 -18.76
CA LYS A 132 14.86 -3.64 -18.44
C LYS A 132 15.59 -2.95 -17.28
N GLN A 133 15.86 -3.68 -16.20
CA GLN A 133 16.75 -3.25 -15.13
C GLN A 133 17.89 -4.26 -15.01
N ARG A 134 19.11 -3.82 -15.30
CA ARG A 134 20.25 -4.73 -15.53
C ARG A 134 19.86 -5.74 -16.60
N ASP A 135 19.76 -7.04 -16.29
CA ASP A 135 19.38 -8.09 -17.25
C ASP A 135 18.03 -8.76 -16.95
N ALA A 136 17.24 -8.19 -16.04
CA ALA A 136 15.91 -8.71 -15.70
C ALA A 136 14.81 -7.76 -16.17
N PRO A 137 13.69 -8.28 -16.71
CA PRO A 137 12.51 -7.47 -16.94
C PRO A 137 11.82 -7.16 -15.62
N VAL A 138 11.43 -5.90 -15.48
CA VAL A 138 10.80 -5.32 -14.31
C VAL A 138 9.43 -4.78 -14.72
N THR A 139 8.43 -4.90 -13.83
CA THR A 139 7.07 -4.45 -14.14
C THR A 139 6.52 -3.52 -13.07
N PHE A 140 5.82 -2.48 -13.50
CA PHE A 140 5.06 -1.58 -12.65
C PHE A 140 3.62 -1.51 -13.15
N ASN A 141 2.65 -1.80 -12.27
CA ASN A 141 1.24 -1.91 -12.65
C ASN A 141 0.39 -0.89 -11.89
N VAL A 142 -0.23 0.02 -12.64
CA VAL A 142 -1.17 1.03 -12.15
C VAL A 142 -2.59 0.52 -12.42
N ARG A 143 -3.36 0.24 -11.36
CA ARG A 143 -4.69 -0.38 -11.48
C ARG A 143 -5.83 0.58 -11.24
N ASN A 144 -6.93 0.38 -11.98
CA ASN A 144 -8.21 1.07 -11.82
C ASN A 144 -8.71 1.07 -10.38
N LYS A 145 -8.55 -0.05 -9.65
CA LYS A 145 -9.00 -0.17 -8.25
C LYS A 145 -8.41 0.92 -7.35
N HIS A 146 -7.13 1.25 -7.56
CA HIS A 146 -6.36 2.17 -6.75
C HIS A 146 -6.37 3.59 -7.31
N PHE A 147 -6.27 3.76 -8.63
CA PHE A 147 -6.04 5.06 -9.25
C PHE A 147 -7.28 5.67 -9.92
N GLY A 148 -8.37 4.90 -10.05
CA GLY A 148 -9.59 5.33 -10.70
C GLY A 148 -9.55 5.21 -12.23
N ASN A 149 -10.72 4.98 -12.84
CA ASN A 149 -10.82 4.72 -14.28
C ASN A 149 -10.43 5.93 -15.14
N LYS A 150 -10.74 7.15 -14.67
CA LYS A 150 -10.40 8.39 -15.38
C LYS A 150 -8.89 8.54 -15.54
N THR A 151 -8.15 8.41 -14.45
CA THR A 151 -6.68 8.49 -14.43
C THR A 151 -6.02 7.44 -15.31
N ILE A 152 -6.52 6.20 -15.28
CA ILE A 152 -6.00 5.12 -16.14
C ILE A 152 -6.22 5.42 -17.61
N LYS A 153 -7.39 5.95 -18.00
CA LYS A 153 -7.67 6.36 -19.38
C LYS A 153 -6.77 7.50 -19.84
N GLU A 154 -6.55 8.51 -18.99
CA GLU A 154 -5.65 9.63 -19.29
C GLU A 154 -4.20 9.15 -19.48
N MET A 155 -3.72 8.29 -18.57
CA MET A 155 -2.40 7.67 -18.64
C MET A 155 -2.23 6.81 -19.90
N ALA A 156 -3.22 5.98 -20.23
CA ALA A 156 -3.23 5.19 -21.46
C ALA A 156 -3.21 6.08 -22.71
N GLY A 157 -3.97 7.17 -22.72
CA GLY A 157 -4.01 8.13 -23.82
C GLY A 157 -2.64 8.76 -24.11
N LEU A 158 -1.89 9.14 -23.08
CA LEU A 158 -0.53 9.65 -23.26
C LEU A 158 0.47 8.57 -23.69
N LEU A 159 0.39 7.39 -23.06
CA LEU A 159 1.30 6.28 -23.34
C LEU A 159 1.04 5.64 -24.71
N SER A 160 -0.12 5.88 -25.32
CA SER A 160 -0.43 5.41 -26.68
C SER A 160 0.57 5.87 -27.74
N ARG A 161 1.30 6.96 -27.47
CA ARG A 161 2.34 7.52 -28.34
C ARG A 161 3.71 6.85 -28.18
N PHE A 162 3.88 6.00 -27.17
CA PHE A 162 5.13 5.29 -26.95
C PHE A 162 5.24 4.08 -27.87
N GLU A 163 6.43 3.88 -28.41
CA GLU A 163 6.78 2.65 -29.12
C GLU A 163 6.68 1.45 -28.17
N GLY A 164 6.11 0.35 -28.65
CA GLY A 164 5.85 -0.83 -27.81
C GLY A 164 4.60 -0.76 -26.94
N TYR A 165 3.77 0.27 -27.10
CA TYR A 165 2.41 0.32 -26.54
C TYR A 165 1.49 -0.70 -27.23
N THR A 166 0.73 -1.47 -26.46
CA THR A 166 -0.28 -2.38 -27.00
C THR A 166 -1.48 -2.53 -26.06
N GLU A 167 -2.66 -2.62 -26.67
CA GLU A 167 -3.92 -2.97 -26.01
C GLU A 167 -4.43 -4.36 -26.42
N ASP A 168 -3.76 -5.01 -27.39
CA ASP A 168 -4.18 -6.32 -27.89
C ASP A 168 -3.87 -7.40 -26.85
N LYS A 169 -4.94 -7.98 -26.28
CA LYS A 169 -4.88 -9.06 -25.30
C LYS A 169 -4.02 -10.24 -25.77
N ASN A 170 -4.04 -10.58 -27.06
CA ASN A 170 -3.26 -11.69 -27.60
C ASN A 170 -1.77 -11.37 -27.65
N GLN A 171 -1.42 -10.17 -28.11
CA GLN A 171 -0.03 -9.69 -28.09
C GLN A 171 0.50 -9.62 -26.66
N ILE A 172 -0.28 -9.06 -25.74
CA ILE A 172 0.08 -8.97 -24.33
C ILE A 172 0.31 -10.35 -23.71
N LYS A 173 -0.56 -11.34 -24.00
CA LYS A 173 -0.39 -12.72 -23.51
C LYS A 173 0.90 -13.35 -24.05
N ARG A 174 1.24 -13.09 -25.32
CA ARG A 174 2.51 -13.55 -25.93
C ARG A 174 3.71 -12.90 -25.25
N ILE A 175 3.70 -11.58 -25.08
CA ILE A 175 4.79 -10.84 -24.43
C ILE A 175 5.01 -11.33 -23.01
N ARG A 176 3.93 -11.50 -22.23
CA ARG A 176 4.00 -12.04 -20.86
C ARG A 176 4.63 -13.43 -20.81
N LYS A 177 4.27 -14.32 -21.73
CA LYS A 177 4.84 -15.67 -21.82
C LYS A 177 6.32 -15.60 -22.21
N ASN A 178 6.67 -14.78 -23.20
CA ASN A 178 8.03 -14.65 -23.72
C ASN A 178 8.99 -14.09 -22.66
N LEU A 179 8.56 -13.03 -21.96
CA LEU A 179 9.32 -12.42 -20.87
C LEU A 179 9.17 -13.15 -19.53
N LYS A 180 8.51 -14.32 -19.53
CA LYS A 180 8.24 -15.14 -18.33
C LYS A 180 7.58 -14.37 -17.18
N LEU A 181 6.80 -13.32 -17.46
CA LEU A 181 6.24 -12.40 -16.46
C LEU A 181 5.05 -12.97 -15.67
N ASP A 182 4.55 -14.16 -16.04
CA ASP A 182 3.35 -14.74 -15.43
C ASP A 182 3.44 -14.96 -13.91
N HIS A 183 4.65 -15.15 -13.38
CA HIS A 183 4.88 -15.25 -11.94
C HIS A 183 4.68 -13.91 -11.21
N ILE A 184 4.92 -12.78 -11.89
CA ILE A 184 4.79 -11.43 -11.33
C ILE A 184 3.33 -11.00 -11.31
N PHE A 185 2.57 -11.31 -12.37
CA PHE A 185 1.14 -10.99 -12.44
C PHE A 185 0.25 -11.89 -11.57
N ARG A 186 0.73 -13.07 -11.14
CA ARG A 186 0.03 -13.95 -10.17
C ARG A 186 0.12 -13.46 -8.73
N LYS A 187 1.14 -12.66 -8.39
CA LYS A 187 1.33 -12.11 -7.04
C LYS A 187 1.17 -10.59 -7.07
N ASN A 188 -0.07 -10.15 -6.86
CA ASN A 188 -0.35 -8.77 -6.45
C ASN A 188 0.34 -8.47 -5.12
N ARG A 189 1.58 -7.98 -5.16
CA ARG A 189 2.17 -7.19 -4.06
C ARG A 189 2.98 -6.07 -4.69
N TYR A 190 2.36 -4.89 -4.73
CA TYR A 190 3.06 -3.61 -4.78
C TYR A 190 4.14 -3.64 -3.69
N GLU A 191 5.41 -3.91 -4.03
CA GLU A 191 6.55 -3.63 -3.13
C GLU A 191 7.93 -4.04 -3.68
N TYR A 192 8.05 -5.03 -4.58
CA TYR A 192 9.34 -5.75 -4.61
C TYR A 192 10.56 -5.08 -5.26
N GLN A 193 10.44 -3.92 -5.92
CA GLN A 193 11.56 -3.36 -6.70
C GLN A 193 11.98 -1.93 -6.40
N LEU A 194 11.21 -1.12 -5.67
CA LEU A 194 11.66 0.23 -5.27
C LEU A 194 12.63 0.20 -4.07
N CYS A 195 12.53 -0.80 -3.19
CA CYS A 195 13.31 -0.85 -1.95
C CYS A 195 14.65 -1.60 -2.03
N LYS A 196 14.87 -2.46 -3.03
CA LYS A 196 16.08 -3.32 -3.07
C LYS A 196 17.33 -2.66 -3.64
N GLN A 197 17.27 -1.40 -4.10
CA GLN A 197 18.43 -0.68 -4.61
C GLN A 197 19.12 0.23 -3.58
N ARG A 198 18.70 0.24 -2.31
CA ARG A 198 19.38 0.98 -1.23
C ARG A 198 20.57 0.24 -0.59
N ALA A 199 21.15 -0.72 -1.30
CA ALA A 199 22.34 -1.44 -0.86
C ALA A 199 23.33 -1.56 -2.03
N GLU A 200 23.77 -0.42 -2.53
CA GLU A 200 25.10 -0.23 -3.12
C GLU A 200 25.73 0.98 -2.42
#